data_AF-A0A522L737-F1
#
_entry.id   AF-A0A522L737-F1
#
_cell.length_a   1.000
_cell.length_b   1.000
_cell.length_c   1.000
_cell.angle_alpha   90.00
_cell.angle_beta   90.00
_cell.angle_gamma   90.00
#
_symmetry.space_group_name_H-M   'P 1'
#
loop_
_entity.id
_entity.type
_entity.pdbx_description
1 polymer ?
#
loop_
_entity_poly.entity_id
_entity_poly.type
_entity_poly.pdbx_seq_one_letter_code
_entity_poly.pdbx_strand_id
1 'polypeptide(L)'
;MARTKRADRELPEVNFSDYGDVRYLHLGTEWVQGSMRLGAPFEIELEYMQRMMAWLLFVDPASVAKRHAMQLGLGAATLTKFCRKKLR
;
A
#
# COMPACT_ATOMS: atom_id res chain seq x y z
N MET A 1 -15.49 -36.94 3.92
CA MET A 1 -15.45 -35.47 3.95
C MET A 1 -15.38 -34.97 2.51
N ALA A 2 -16.42 -34.29 2.01
CA ALA A 2 -16.44 -33.77 0.65
C ALA A 2 -15.59 -32.48 0.57
N ARG A 3 -14.65 -32.44 -0.37
CA ARG A 3 -13.78 -31.30 -0.62
C ARG A 3 -14.62 -30.23 -1.33
N THR A 4 -14.98 -29.15 -0.65
CA THR A 4 -15.68 -28.02 -1.26
C THR A 4 -14.82 -27.45 -2.37
N LYS A 5 -15.29 -27.53 -3.63
CA LYS A 5 -14.69 -26.80 -4.75
C LYS A 5 -14.71 -25.32 -4.38
N ARG A 6 -13.54 -24.68 -4.23
CA ARG A 6 -13.46 -23.22 -4.20
C ARG A 6 -14.09 -22.76 -5.52
N ALA A 7 -15.16 -21.98 -5.44
CA ALA A 7 -15.64 -21.26 -6.60
C ALA A 7 -14.45 -20.44 -7.14
N ASP A 8 -14.15 -20.57 -8.43
CA ASP A 8 -13.27 -19.64 -9.13
C ASP A 8 -13.92 -18.27 -9.03
N ARG A 9 -13.52 -17.50 -8.03
CA ARG A 9 -13.90 -16.10 -7.91
C ARG A 9 -13.07 -15.37 -8.94
N GLU A 10 -13.74 -14.81 -9.95
CA GLU A 10 -13.13 -13.81 -10.82
C GLU A 10 -12.60 -12.68 -9.93
N LEU A 11 -11.29 -12.48 -9.99
CA LEU A 11 -10.63 -11.38 -9.29
C LEU A 11 -10.75 -10.11 -10.13
N PRO A 12 -10.77 -8.92 -9.51
CA PRO A 12 -10.77 -7.67 -10.26
C PRO A 12 -9.56 -7.59 -11.20
N GLU A 13 -9.77 -7.07 -12.41
CA GLU A 13 -8.66 -6.76 -13.32
C GLU A 13 -7.70 -5.73 -12.71
N VAL A 14 -6.41 -5.90 -12.97
CA VAL A 14 -5.35 -5.02 -12.47
C VAL A 14 -4.88 -4.12 -13.62
N ASN A 15 -5.05 -2.81 -13.45
CA ASN A 15 -4.68 -1.82 -14.46
C ASN A 15 -3.73 -0.76 -13.88
N PHE A 16 -2.93 -0.16 -14.75
CA PHE A 16 -2.02 0.93 -14.40
C PHE A 16 -2.20 2.12 -15.34
N SER A 17 -2.04 3.32 -14.80
CA SER A 17 -1.94 4.55 -15.59
C SER A 17 -0.75 5.36 -15.12
N ASP A 18 -0.05 6.01 -16.04
CA ASP A 18 1.08 6.88 -15.74
C ASP A 18 0.69 8.34 -16.00
N TYR A 19 1.00 9.22 -15.05
CA TYR A 19 0.85 10.68 -15.19
C TYR A 19 2.09 11.37 -14.62
N GLY A 20 2.84 12.03 -15.51
CA GLY A 20 4.15 12.57 -15.16
C GLY A 20 5.09 11.46 -14.67
N ASP A 21 5.70 11.68 -13.49
CA ASP A 21 6.59 10.70 -12.84
C ASP A 21 5.87 9.76 -11.86
N VAL A 22 4.54 9.69 -11.91
CA VAL A 22 3.73 8.90 -10.97
C VAL A 22 2.96 7.81 -11.72
N ARG A 23 3.08 6.58 -11.23
CA ARG A 23 2.29 5.42 -11.64
C ARG A 23 1.15 5.18 -10.66
N TYR A 24 -0.05 4.95 -11.17
CA TYR A 24 -1.26 4.69 -10.39
C TYR A 24 -1.74 3.25 -10.60
N LEU A 25 -2.25 2.64 -9.54
CA LEU A 25 -2.85 1.30 -9.52
C LEU A 25 -4.38 1.41 -9.44
N HIS A 26 -5.04 0.63 -10.29
CA HIS A 26 -6.50 0.51 -10.38
C HIS A 26 -6.89 -0.98 -10.33
N LEU A 27 -7.91 -1.33 -9.54
CA LEU A 27 -8.47 -2.70 -9.49
C LEU A 27 -9.95 -2.66 -9.86
N GLY A 28 -10.27 -3.18 -11.04
CA GLY A 28 -11.63 -3.36 -11.56
C GLY A 28 -12.48 -2.08 -11.70
N THR A 29 -11.90 -0.90 -11.51
CA THR A 29 -12.56 0.41 -11.56
C THR A 29 -11.56 1.48 -12.00
N GLU A 30 -12.02 2.70 -12.30
CA GLU A 30 -11.17 3.86 -12.59
C GLU A 30 -10.55 4.51 -11.33
N TRP A 31 -10.90 4.01 -10.14
CA TRP A 31 -10.46 4.60 -8.88
C TRP A 31 -9.02 4.23 -8.55
N VAL A 32 -8.24 5.26 -8.22
CA VAL A 32 -6.88 5.10 -7.73
C VAL A 32 -6.89 4.42 -6.36
N GLN A 33 -6.25 3.25 -6.27
CA GLN A 33 -6.09 2.50 -5.02
C GLN A 33 -4.67 2.52 -4.48
N GLY A 34 -3.75 3.03 -5.29
CA GLY A 34 -2.43 3.44 -4.84
C GLY A 34 -1.66 4.12 -5.95
N SER A 35 -0.56 4.74 -5.55
CA SER A 35 0.36 5.35 -6.50
C SER A 35 1.81 5.20 -6.04
N MET A 36 2.72 5.45 -6.98
CA MET A 36 4.15 5.39 -6.76
C MET A 36 4.84 6.39 -7.67
N ARG A 37 5.63 7.29 -7.07
CA ARG A 37 6.59 8.10 -7.82
C ARG A 37 7.72 7.19 -8.31
N LEU A 38 8.03 7.21 -9.60
CA LEU A 38 9.03 6.33 -10.20
C LEU A 38 10.44 6.69 -9.71
N GLY A 39 10.76 7.99 -9.60
CA GLY A 39 12.03 8.46 -9.04
C GLY A 39 12.19 8.30 -7.52
N ALA A 40 11.09 8.13 -6.78
CA ALA A 40 11.10 7.99 -5.32
C ALA A 40 10.13 6.88 -4.85
N PRO A 41 10.39 5.62 -5.22
CA PRO A 41 9.39 4.55 -5.09
C PRO A 41 9.07 4.17 -3.65
N PHE A 42 9.80 4.66 -2.65
CA PHE A 42 9.55 4.41 -1.22
C PHE A 42 8.87 5.57 -0.51
N GLU A 43 8.59 6.67 -1.20
CA GLU A 43 7.84 7.79 -0.64
C GLU A 43 6.34 7.55 -0.77
N ILE A 44 5.58 8.19 0.12
CA ILE A 44 4.13 8.12 0.14
C ILE A 44 3.59 9.31 -0.65
N GLU A 45 3.11 9.05 -1.86
CA GLU A 45 2.61 10.09 -2.77
C GLU A 45 1.18 10.55 -2.42
N LEU A 46 0.27 9.63 -2.08
CA LEU A 46 -1.12 9.97 -1.76
C LEU A 46 -1.27 10.43 -0.32
N GLU A 47 -1.88 11.61 -0.11
CA GLU A 47 -2.10 12.18 1.22
C GLU A 47 -2.85 11.24 2.17
N TYR A 48 -3.86 10.52 1.68
CA TYR A 48 -4.61 9.62 2.57
C TYR A 48 -3.71 8.54 3.16
N MET A 49 -2.74 8.03 2.39
CA MET A 49 -1.76 7.06 2.87
C MET A 49 -0.80 7.70 3.86
N GLN A 50 -0.45 8.98 3.69
CA GLN A 50 0.35 9.72 4.67
C GLN A 50 -0.42 9.85 6.00
N ARG A 51 -1.72 10.16 5.94
CA ARG A 51 -2.59 10.24 7.13
C ARG A 51 -2.70 8.89 7.86
N MET A 52 -2.61 7.76 7.15
CA MET A 52 -2.54 6.44 7.79
C MET A 52 -1.27 6.24 8.63
N MET A 53 -0.23 7.06 8.43
CA MET A 53 0.99 7.06 9.26
C MET A 53 0.91 8.00 10.46
N ALA A 54 -0.25 8.63 10.73
CA ALA A 54 -0.43 9.54 11.87
C ALA A 54 -0.12 8.90 13.23
N TRP A 55 -0.16 7.56 13.32
CA TRP A 55 0.25 6.82 14.52
C TRP A 55 1.69 7.14 14.97
N LEU A 56 2.56 7.55 14.04
CA LEU A 56 3.95 7.95 14.33
C LEU A 56 4.03 9.17 15.27
N LEU A 57 2.99 9.99 15.33
CA LEU A 57 2.91 11.16 16.21
C LEU A 57 2.74 10.79 17.70
N PHE A 58 2.36 9.54 17.99
CA PHE A 58 1.99 9.09 19.34
C PHE A 58 3.01 8.12 19.95
N VAL A 59 4.20 8.01 19.36
CA VAL A 59 5.25 7.11 19.83
C VAL A 59 6.60 7.84 19.83
N ASP A 60 7.49 7.45 20.74
CA ASP A 60 8.89 7.89 20.68
C ASP A 60 9.52 7.48 19.33
N PRO A 61 10.03 8.42 18.52
CA PRO A 61 10.68 8.13 17.25
C PRO A 61 11.79 7.08 17.35
N ALA A 62 12.57 7.06 18.44
CA ALA A 62 13.65 6.09 18.63
C ALA A 62 13.14 4.66 18.83
N SER A 63 11.87 4.49 19.21
CA SER A 63 11.24 3.19 19.41
C SER A 63 10.68 2.57 18.12
N VAL A 64 10.48 3.36 17.06
CA VAL A 64 9.70 2.98 15.88
C VAL A 64 10.24 1.73 15.20
N ALA A 65 11.56 1.64 14.99
CA ALA A 65 12.20 0.50 14.29
C ALA A 65 12.03 -0.85 15.02
N LYS A 66 11.75 -0.82 16.32
CA LYS A 66 11.55 -2.02 17.15
C LYS A 66 10.10 -2.53 17.13
N ARG A 67 9.17 -1.78 16.52
CA ARG A 67 7.75 -2.12 16.47
C ARG A 67 7.45 -3.12 15.35
N HIS A 68 6.27 -3.73 15.45
CA HIS A 68 5.72 -4.60 14.43
C HIS A 68 4.47 -3.95 13.82
N ALA A 69 4.50 -3.70 12.51
CA ALA A 69 3.35 -3.18 11.76
C ALA A 69 2.69 -4.33 10.99
N MET A 70 1.37 -4.49 11.19
CA MET A 70 0.54 -5.43 10.42
C MET A 70 -0.36 -4.64 9.48
N GLN A 71 -0.42 -5.05 8.21
CA GLN A 71 -1.23 -4.42 7.18
C GLN A 71 -2.34 -5.39 6.74
N LEU A 72 -3.58 -4.92 6.76
CA LEU A 72 -4.74 -5.66 6.23
C LEU A 72 -5.17 -4.98 4.93
N GLY A 73 -4.99 -5.65 3.80
CA GLY A 73 -5.25 -5.07 2.48
C GLY A 73 -4.14 -4.11 2.02
N LEU A 74 -4.53 -2.98 1.39
CA LEU A 74 -3.63 -1.97 0.80
C LEU A 74 -2.67 -2.56 -0.25
N GLY A 75 -3.24 -3.08 -1.34
CA GLY A 75 -2.55 -3.88 -2.37
C GLY A 75 -1.40 -3.19 -3.12
N ALA A 76 -1.33 -1.85 -3.12
CA ALA A 76 -0.21 -1.10 -3.69
C ALA A 76 1.10 -1.22 -2.86
N ALA A 77 1.03 -1.83 -1.67
CA ALA A 77 2.14 -2.01 -0.74
C ALA A 77 2.84 -0.72 -0.31
N THR A 78 2.18 0.45 -0.43
CA THR A 78 2.79 1.75 -0.17
C THR A 78 3.26 1.91 1.27
N LEU A 79 2.43 1.54 2.25
CA LEU A 79 2.85 1.60 3.65
C LEU A 79 3.88 0.51 3.97
N THR A 80 3.74 -0.68 3.39
CA THR A 80 4.70 -1.78 3.58
C THR A 80 6.11 -1.38 3.15
N LYS A 81 6.27 -0.85 1.93
CA LYS A 81 7.59 -0.41 1.41
C LYS A 81 8.14 0.78 2.18
N PHE A 82 7.28 1.73 2.59
CA PHE A 82 7.67 2.86 3.43
C PHE A 82 8.21 2.37 4.79
N CYS A 83 7.44 1.55 5.51
CA CYS A 83 7.86 0.98 6.80
C CYS A 83 9.17 0.19 6.68
N ARG A 84 9.36 -0.56 5.59
CA ARG A 84 10.59 -1.34 5.37
C ARG A 84 11.82 -0.48 5.08
N LYS A 85 11.67 0.64 4.37
CA LYS A 85 12.82 1.43 3.88
C LYS A 85 13.11 2.70 4.67
N LYS A 86 12.09 3.30 5.30
CA LYS A 86 12.18 4.59 5.98
C LYS A 86 12.09 4.48 7.49
N LEU A 87 11.45 3.44 8.03
CA LEU A 87 11.24 3.26 9.48
C LEU A 87 12.09 2.15 10.11
N ARG A 88 12.80 1.37 9.28
CA ARG A 88 13.69 0.28 9.69
C ARG A 88 15.09 0.51 9.19
#